data_AF-A0A2H9RH07-F1
#
_entry.id   AF-A0A2H9RH07-F1
#
_cell.length_a   1.000
_cell.length_b   1.000
_cell.length_c   1.000
_cell.angle_alpha   90.00
_cell.angle_beta   90.00
_cell.angle_gamma   90.00
#
_symmetry.space_group_name_H-M   'P 1'
#
loop_
_entity.id
_entity.type
_entity.pdbx_description
1 polymer ?
#
loop_
_entity_poly.entity_id
_entity_poly.type
_entity_poly.pdbx_seq_one_letter_code
_entity_poly.pdbx_strand_id
1 'polypeptide(L)' 'MKKKITLKEYREINNIARRAAWEDINKLLNNGWLIKKSSGAHTCYILRPNSKGNSKGNSKGNSKKLEKNQD' A
#
# COMPACT_ATOMS: atom_id res chain seq x y z
N MET A 1 5.51 21.47 -1.75
CA MET A 1 5.75 20.14 -1.14
C MET A 1 5.08 19.06 -1.98
N LYS A 2 5.83 18.04 -2.45
CA LYS A 2 5.25 16.88 -3.15
C LYS A 2 4.35 16.12 -2.16
N LYS A 3 3.03 16.15 -2.37
CA LYS A 3 2.04 15.46 -1.52
C LYS A 3 1.84 13.97 -1.89
N LYS A 4 2.69 13.42 -2.77
CA LYS A 4 2.60 12.05 -3.29
C LYS A 4 3.96 11.36 -3.21
N ILE A 5 3.93 10.08 -2.85
CA ILE A 5 5.11 9.21 -2.74
C ILE A 5 4.88 7.92 -3.50
N THR A 6 5.88 7.44 -4.23
CA THR A 6 5.86 6.12 -4.87
C THR A 6 6.46 5.05 -3.94
N LEU A 7 6.21 3.77 -4.24
CA LEU A 7 6.85 2.66 -3.50
C LEU A 7 8.39 2.74 -3.58
N LYS A 8 8.93 3.18 -4.72
CA LYS A 8 10.37 3.35 -4.92
C LYS A 8 10.92 4.44 -4.00
N GLU A 9 10.30 5.62 -4.00
CA GLU A 9 10.72 6.73 -3.12
C GLU A 9 10.61 6.35 -1.64
N TYR A 10 9.53 5.68 -1.23
CA TYR A 10 9.37 5.21 0.15
C TYR A 10 10.49 4.26 0.57
N ARG A 11 10.87 3.34 -0.31
CA ARG A 11 11.97 2.41 -0.10
C ARG A 11 13.31 3.13 0.04
N GLU A 12 13.59 4.10 -0.84
CA GLU A 12 14.83 4.86 -0.87
C GLU A 12 14.98 5.72 0.39
N ILE A 13 13.90 6.37 0.85
CA ILE A 13 13.90 7.21 2.05
C ILE A 13 14.13 6.38 3.32
N ASN A 14 13.48 5.22 3.43
CA ASN A 14 13.55 4.40 4.64
C ASN A 14 14.69 3.36 4.61
N ASN A 15 15.43 3.25 3.50
CA ASN A 15 16.49 2.25 3.29
C ASN A 15 16.04 0.81 3.63
N ILE A 16 14.87 0.41 3.11
CA ILE A 16 14.29 -0.91 3.38
C ILE A 16 14.23 -1.78 2.12
N ALA A 17 14.01 -3.09 2.31
CA ALA A 17 13.75 -3.99 1.21
C ALA A 17 12.41 -3.67 0.53
N ARG A 18 12.30 -3.94 -0.78
CA ARG A 18 11.06 -3.73 -1.55
C ARG A 18 9.85 -4.42 -0.93
N ARG A 19 10.04 -5.63 -0.38
CA ARG A 19 8.97 -6.40 0.28
C ARG A 19 8.49 -5.73 1.57
N ALA A 20 9.42 -5.32 2.43
CA ALA A 20 9.11 -4.59 3.66
C ALA A 20 8.37 -3.27 3.35
N ALA A 21 8.84 -2.51 2.36
CA ALA A 21 8.18 -1.29 1.90
C ALA A 21 6.74 -1.55 1.44
N TRP A 22 6.50 -2.64 0.73
CA TRP A 22 5.17 -3.01 0.28
C TRP A 22 4.26 -3.40 1.44
N GLU A 23 4.74 -4.17 2.41
CA GLU A 23 3.96 -4.55 3.59
C GLU A 23 3.59 -3.33 4.45
N ASP A 24 4.50 -2.40 4.66
CA ASP A 24 4.22 -1.19 5.45
C ASP A 24 3.26 -0.25 4.75
N ILE A 25 3.42 -0.01 3.44
CA ILE A 25 2.43 0.77 2.68
C ILE A 25 1.06 0.10 2.72
N ASN A 26 1.00 -1.24 2.63
CA ASN A 26 -0.26 -1.96 2.69
C ASN A 26 -0.93 -1.84 4.08
N LYS A 27 -0.15 -1.88 5.16
CA LYS A 27 -0.65 -1.60 6.52
C LYS A 27 -1.21 -0.17 6.62
N LEU A 28 -0.50 0.82 6.08
CA LEU A 28 -0.94 2.23 6.10
C LEU A 28 -2.21 2.46 5.26
N LEU A 29 -2.36 1.74 4.15
CA LEU A 29 -3.59 1.73 3.35
C LEU A 29 -4.76 1.09 4.12
N ASN A 30 -4.53 -0.08 4.73
CA ASN A 30 -5.54 -0.81 5.51
C ASN A 30 -6.00 -0.01 6.73
N ASN A 31 -5.07 0.69 7.38
CA ASN A 31 -5.35 1.56 8.51
C ASN A 31 -5.98 2.90 8.07
N GLY A 32 -6.13 3.16 6.77
CA GLY A 32 -6.78 4.34 6.22
C GLY A 32 -5.94 5.64 6.30
N TRP A 33 -4.63 5.54 6.52
CA TRP A 33 -3.72 6.69 6.57
C TRP A 33 -3.28 7.13 5.18
N LEU A 34 -3.20 6.20 4.24
CA LEU A 34 -2.84 6.46 2.86
C LEU A 34 -4.03 6.22 1.93
N ILE A 35 -4.04 6.94 0.81
CA ILE A 35 -4.90 6.69 -0.34
C ILE A 35 -4.02 6.27 -1.51
N LYS A 36 -4.36 5.15 -2.14
CA LYS A 36 -3.73 4.70 -3.39
C LYS A 36 -4.32 5.49 -4.56
N LYS A 37 -3.48 6.17 -5.33
CA LYS A 37 -3.81 6.87 -6.58
C LYS A 37 -3.03 6.22 -7.72
N SER A 38 -3.74 5.57 -8.65
CA SER A 38 -3.17 5.13 -9.92
C SER A 38 -3.18 6.31 -10.91
N SER A 39 -2.03 6.61 -11.49
CA SER A 39 -1.87 7.62 -12.55
C SER A 39 -1.24 6.91 -13.75
N GLY A 40 -2.09 6.37 -14.63
CA GLY A 40 -1.64 5.54 -15.75
C GLY A 40 -0.92 4.28 -15.26
N ALA A 41 0.28 4.03 -15.78
CA ALA A 41 1.10 2.88 -15.42
C ALA A 41 1.72 2.96 -14.00
N HIS A 42 1.67 4.12 -13.34
CA HIS A 42 2.34 4.34 -12.06
C HIS A 42 1.36 4.41 -10.89
N THR A 43 1.70 3.73 -9.79
CA THR A 43 0.98 3.81 -8.51
C THR A 43 1.67 4.79 -7.58
N CYS A 44 0.93 5.80 -7.13
CA CYS A 44 1.36 6.76 -6.12
C CYS A 44 0.48 6.63 -4.87
N TYR A 45 1.03 7.01 -3.72
CA TYR A 45 0.34 7.03 -2.44
C TYR A 45 0.32 8.47 -1.91
N ILE A 46 -0.81 8.90 -1.37
CA ILE A 46 -0.98 10.22 -0.78
C ILE A 46 -1.49 10.06 0.66
N LEU A 47 -1.08 10.95 1.55
CA LEU A 47 -1.66 11.02 2.90
C LEU A 47 -3.14 11.37 2.80
N ARG A 48 -3.97 10.61 3.51
CA ARG A 48 -5.39 10.92 3.62
C ARG A 48 -5.53 12.24 4.39
N PRO A 49 -6.19 13.27 3.83
CA PRO A 49 -6.47 14.47 4.59
C PRO A 49 -7.36 14.08 5.78
N ASN A 50 -6.90 14.41 7.00
CA ASN A 50 -7.58 14.11 8.25
C ASN A 50 -8.86 14.95 8.37
N SER A 51 -9.90 14.61 7.61
CA SER A 51 -11.27 14.95 8.00
C SER A 51 -11.65 13.94 9.06
N LYS A 52 -11.69 14.38 10.32
CA LYS A 52 -12.20 13.64 11.49
C LYS A 52 -13.33 12.69 11.08
N GLY A 53 -13.11 11.38 11.14
CA GLY A 53 -14.16 10.42 10.82
C GLY A 53 -13.65 9.01 10.56
N ASN A 54 -13.84 8.16 11.57
CA ASN A 54 -13.67 6.71 11.57
C ASN A 54 -14.27 5.99 10.33
N SER A 55 -13.84 4.74 10.13
CA SER A 55 -14.51 3.66 9.39
C SER A 55 -14.10 3.47 7.92
N LYS A 56 -13.24 2.47 7.66
CA LYS A 56 -13.67 1.16 7.11
C LYS A 56 -12.43 0.29 6.89
N GLY A 57 -12.29 -0.75 7.71
CA GLY A 57 -11.41 -1.85 7.40
C GLY A 57 -11.86 -2.47 6.07
N ASN A 58 -10.93 -2.68 5.16
CA ASN A 58 -11.18 -3.45 3.97
C ASN A 58 -10.09 -4.51 3.86
N SER A 59 -10.26 -5.58 4.65
CA SER A 59 -9.55 -6.83 4.49
C SER A 59 -9.82 -7.36 3.08
N LYS A 60 -8.85 -7.22 2.19
CA LYS A 60 -8.77 -8.08 1.00
C LYS A 60 -7.40 -8.74 0.97
N GLY A 61 -7.23 -9.69 1.89
CA GLY A 61 -6.24 -10.74 1.75
C GLY A 61 -6.62 -11.55 0.53
N ASN A 62 -5.85 -11.42 -0.55
CA ASN A 62 -6.01 -12.27 -1.71
C ASN A 62 -5.17 -13.53 -1.46
N SER A 63 -5.89 -14.62 -1.21
CA SER A 63 -5.39 -15.96 -0.91
C SER A 63 -4.43 -16.48 -1.99
N LYS A 64 -3.23 -16.90 -1.59
CA LYS A 64 -2.43 -17.84 -2.40
C LYS A 64 -3.11 -19.20 -2.33
N LYS A 65 -3.87 -19.58 -3.36
CA LYS A 65 -4.27 -20.97 -3.57
C LYS A 65 -3.11 -21.66 -4.31
N LEU A 66 -2.34 -22.44 -3.56
CA LEU A 66 -1.30 -23.33 -4.06
C LEU A 66 -2.01 -24.56 -4.64
N GLU A 67 -2.03 -24.73 -5.96
CA GLU A 67 -2.52 -25.95 -6.59
C GLU A 67 -1.35 -26.93 -6.70
N LYS A 68 -1.37 -27.96 -5.86
CA LYS A 68 -0.59 -29.19 -6.04
C LYS A 68 -1.54 -30.20 -6.67
N ASN A 69 -1.26 -30.63 -7.89
CA ASN A 69 -1.78 -31.90 -8.41
C ASN A 69 -0.57 -32.78 -8.73
N GLN A 70 -0.45 -33.86 -7.96
CA GLN A 70 0.31 -35.05 -8.32
C GLN A 70 -0.67 -35.97 -9.07
N ASP A 71 -0.24 -36.51 -10.20
CA ASP A 71 -0.49 -37.90 -10.60
C ASP A 71 0.82 -38.43 -11.19
#